data_AF-A0A7S3S9L9-F1
#
_entry.id   AF-A0A7S3S9L9-F1
#
_cell.length_a   1.000
_cell.length_b   1.000
_cell.length_c   1.000
_cell.angle_alpha   90.00
_cell.angle_beta   90.00
_cell.angle_gamma   90.00
#
_symmetry.space_group_name_H-M   'P 1'
#
loop_
_entity.id
_entity.type
_entity.pdbx_description
1 polymer ?
#
loop_
_entity_poly.entity_id
_entity_poly.type
_entity_poly.pdbx_seq_one_letter_code
_entity_poly.pdbx_strand_id
1 'polypeptide(L)'
;GLPLHRAVLSGASEAVVAALLQAYPEAAKEKDGGGKLPLHCAVEYGASGAVVLALLQAYPEAVKEKDKNGWLPLHCVGSGASVAVVAALLQAYPEAAKEKEFLGKLPLHCAVEKRRRGAAAALRRLGRRVGGGGAGASEAVVAALQQAYPEA
;
A
#
# COMPACT_ATOMS: atom_id res chain seq x y z
N GLY A 1 -4.26 -10.87 20.96
CA GLY A 1 -4.56 -9.43 20.92
C GLY A 1 -3.47 -8.77 20.10
N LEU A 2 -3.84 -8.10 19.00
CA LEU A 2 -3.02 -7.81 17.82
C LEU A 2 -1.67 -7.12 18.11
N PRO A 3 -0.55 -7.87 18.24
CA PRO A 3 0.74 -7.28 18.62
C PRO A 3 1.37 -6.56 17.42
N LEU A 4 1.22 -7.15 16.23
CA LEU A 4 1.83 -6.68 15.00
C LEU A 4 1.21 -5.36 14.52
N HIS A 5 -0.12 -5.20 14.55
CA HIS A 5 -0.76 -3.90 14.31
C HIS A 5 -0.25 -2.84 15.27
N ARG A 6 -0.14 -3.14 16.57
CA ARG A 6 0.38 -2.17 17.56
C ARG A 6 1.82 -1.77 17.27
N ALA A 7 2.70 -2.72 16.93
CA ALA A 7 4.09 -2.44 16.57
C ALA A 7 4.18 -1.55 15.30
N VAL A 8 3.37 -1.84 14.28
CA VAL A 8 3.29 -1.02 13.06
C VAL A 8 2.77 0.38 13.37
N LEU A 9 1.69 0.50 14.15
CA LEU A 9 1.08 1.78 14.54
C LEU A 9 1.99 2.64 15.43
N SER A 10 2.85 2.02 16.25
CA SER A 10 3.84 2.72 17.07
C SER A 10 5.13 3.08 16.33
N GLY A 11 5.23 2.79 15.02
CA GLY A 11 6.46 3.02 14.24
C GLY A 11 7.64 2.14 14.68
N ALA A 12 7.38 0.90 15.13
CA ALA A 12 8.43 -0.02 15.53
C ALA A 12 9.41 -0.31 14.37
N SER A 13 10.66 -0.62 14.71
CA SER A 13 11.69 -0.93 13.72
C SER A 13 11.39 -2.23 12.97
N GLU A 14 11.99 -2.34 11.78
CA GLU A 14 11.96 -3.56 10.96
C GLU A 14 12.35 -4.80 11.77
N ALA A 15 13.39 -4.71 12.62
CA ALA A 15 13.83 -5.82 13.46
C ALA A 15 12.75 -6.29 14.46
N VAL A 16 11.97 -5.37 15.03
CA VAL A 16 10.85 -5.73 15.94
C VAL A 16 9.70 -6.36 15.15
N VAL A 17 9.35 -5.80 13.99
CA VAL A 17 8.32 -6.36 13.10
C VAL A 17 8.72 -7.75 12.61
N ALA A 18 9.98 -7.94 12.20
CA ALA A 18 10.53 -9.22 11.76
C ALA A 18 10.56 -10.25 12.89
N ALA A 19 10.96 -9.87 14.11
CA ALA A 19 10.93 -10.77 15.27
C ALA A 19 9.50 -11.22 15.62
N LEU A 20 8.51 -10.31 15.55
CA LEU A 20 7.10 -10.66 15.74
C LEU A 20 6.60 -11.62 14.66
N LEU A 21 6.97 -11.40 13.39
CA LEU A 21 6.62 -12.28 12.28
C LEU A 21 7.33 -13.64 12.35
N GLN A 22 8.57 -13.70 12.85
CA GLN A 22 9.28 -14.97 13.07
C GLN A 22 8.64 -15.78 14.21
N ALA A 23 8.25 -15.11 15.31
CA ALA A 23 7.58 -15.75 16.43
C ALA A 23 6.14 -16.18 16.09
N TYR A 24 5.42 -15.42 15.26
CA TYR A 24 4.06 -15.73 14.85
C TYR A 24 3.74 -15.20 13.43
N PRO A 25 4.03 -15.98 12.37
CA PRO A 25 3.85 -15.54 10.98
C PRO A 25 2.39 -15.20 10.62
N GLU A 26 1.43 -15.93 11.19
CA GLU A 26 0.00 -15.75 10.95
C GLU A 26 -0.52 -14.38 11.42
N ALA A 27 0.22 -13.65 12.28
CA ALA A 27 -0.08 -12.27 12.64
C ALA A 27 -0.25 -11.35 11.42
N ALA A 28 0.43 -11.64 10.30
CA ALA A 28 0.30 -10.88 9.05
C ALA A 28 -1.11 -10.98 8.43
N LYS A 29 -1.87 -12.02 8.77
CA LYS A 29 -3.23 -12.31 8.28
C LYS A 29 -4.33 -11.86 9.24
N GLU A 30 -3.99 -11.52 10.49
CA GLU A 30 -4.98 -11.05 11.46
C GLU A 30 -5.59 -9.71 11.02
N LYS A 31 -6.92 -9.60 11.10
CA LYS A 31 -7.66 -8.36 10.82
C LYS A 31 -8.03 -7.65 12.11
N ASP A 32 -7.92 -6.33 12.12
CA ASP A 32 -8.36 -5.50 13.25
C ASP A 32 -9.88 -5.29 13.30
N GLY A 33 -10.34 -4.47 14.27
CA GLY A 33 -11.76 -4.13 14.40
C GLY A 33 -12.36 -3.44 13.16
N GLY A 34 -11.54 -2.78 12.34
CA GLY A 34 -11.90 -2.19 11.04
C GLY A 34 -11.74 -3.16 9.85
N GLY A 35 -11.30 -4.40 10.08
CA GLY A 35 -10.99 -5.37 9.02
C GLY A 35 -9.61 -5.18 8.40
N LYS A 36 -8.75 -4.30 8.95
CA LYS A 36 -7.44 -3.97 8.38
C LYS A 36 -6.41 -5.02 8.76
N LEU A 37 -5.63 -5.48 7.79
CA LEU A 37 -4.40 -6.23 8.01
C LEU A 37 -3.29 -5.27 8.50
N PRO A 38 -2.20 -5.77 9.10
CA PRO A 38 -1.05 -4.94 9.45
C PRO A 38 -0.48 -4.17 8.23
N LEU A 39 -0.61 -4.73 7.02
CA LEU A 39 -0.21 -4.07 5.77
C LEU A 39 -1.01 -2.79 5.49
N HIS A 40 -2.33 -2.78 5.72
CA HIS A 40 -3.15 -1.56 5.59
C HIS A 40 -2.65 -0.48 6.54
N CYS A 41 -2.36 -0.84 7.80
CA CYS A 41 -1.81 0.08 8.80
C CYS A 41 -0.41 0.58 8.39
N ALA A 42 0.48 -0.31 7.92
CA ALA A 42 1.84 0.06 7.51
C ALA A 42 1.84 1.10 6.38
N VAL A 43 0.96 0.93 5.40
CA VAL A 43 0.81 1.86 4.27
C VAL A 43 0.11 3.16 4.68
N GLU A 44 -0.90 3.09 5.56
CA GLU A 44 -1.64 4.26 6.05
C GLU A 44 -0.80 5.20 6.92
N TYR A 45 -0.02 4.62 7.85
CA TYR A 45 0.77 5.36 8.83
C TYR A 45 2.21 5.62 8.37
N GLY A 46 2.57 5.22 7.14
CA GLY A 46 3.86 5.55 6.53
C GLY A 46 5.05 4.80 7.14
N ALA A 47 4.86 3.52 7.48
CA ALA A 47 5.94 2.64 7.91
C ALA A 47 7.05 2.53 6.84
N SER A 48 8.25 2.10 7.25
CA SER A 48 9.39 1.98 6.33
C SER A 48 9.09 1.00 5.19
N GLY A 49 9.74 1.21 4.04
CA GLY A 49 9.60 0.29 2.90
C GLY A 49 9.97 -1.15 3.25
N ALA A 50 10.93 -1.35 4.16
CA ALA A 50 11.33 -2.66 4.63
C ALA A 50 10.26 -3.33 5.52
N VAL A 51 9.58 -2.58 6.41
CA VAL A 51 8.42 -3.09 7.17
C VAL A 51 7.29 -3.51 6.22
N VAL A 52 7.00 -2.71 5.19
CA VAL A 52 5.99 -3.06 4.17
C VAL A 52 6.39 -4.32 3.41
N LEU A 53 7.66 -4.44 2.99
CA LEU A 53 8.16 -5.63 2.30
C LEU A 53 8.15 -6.88 3.18
N ALA A 54 8.51 -6.78 4.46
CA ALA A 54 8.44 -7.90 5.41
C ALA A 54 7.01 -8.41 5.60
N LEU A 55 6.03 -7.51 5.68
CA LEU A 55 4.61 -7.85 5.75
C LEU A 55 4.11 -8.51 4.44
N LEU A 56 4.55 -8.02 3.28
CA LEU A 56 4.26 -8.62 1.97
C LEU A 56 4.88 -10.01 1.82
N GLN A 57 6.09 -10.22 2.33
CA GLN A 57 6.75 -11.54 2.32
C GLN A 57 6.04 -12.53 3.24
N ALA A 58 5.59 -12.10 4.42
CA ALA A 58 4.84 -12.94 5.35
C ALA A 58 3.42 -13.29 4.85
N TYR A 59 2.77 -12.39 4.11
CA TYR A 59 1.46 -12.66 3.51
C TYR A 59 1.27 -11.91 2.17
N PRO A 60 1.68 -12.52 1.03
CA PRO A 60 1.63 -11.87 -0.28
C PRO A 60 0.23 -11.45 -0.73
N GLU A 61 -0.79 -12.25 -0.41
CA GLU A 61 -2.19 -11.97 -0.80
C GLU A 61 -2.81 -10.77 -0.04
N ALA A 62 -2.13 -10.25 0.99
CA ALA A 62 -2.57 -9.07 1.73
C ALA A 62 -2.84 -7.83 0.84
N VAL A 63 -2.21 -7.74 -0.34
CA VAL A 63 -2.45 -6.65 -1.31
C VAL A 63 -3.83 -6.68 -1.97
N LYS A 64 -4.50 -7.83 -1.97
CA LYS A 64 -5.84 -8.05 -2.55
C LYS A 64 -6.94 -8.05 -1.48
N GLU A 65 -6.55 -8.14 -0.21
CA GLU A 65 -7.46 -8.19 0.92
C GLU A 65 -8.06 -6.81 1.23
N LYS A 66 -9.39 -6.80 1.39
CA LYS A 66 -10.15 -5.58 1.69
C LYS A 66 -10.48 -5.45 3.18
N ASP A 67 -10.43 -4.21 3.68
CA ASP A 67 -10.98 -3.85 4.99
C ASP A 67 -12.52 -3.70 4.93
N LYS A 68 -13.16 -3.32 6.05
CA LYS A 68 -14.62 -3.15 6.12
C LYS A 68 -15.19 -1.99 5.29
N ASN A 69 -14.33 -1.13 4.73
CA ASN A 69 -14.72 -0.05 3.81
C ASN A 69 -14.48 -0.45 2.34
N GLY A 70 -14.03 -1.67 2.08
CA GLY A 70 -13.63 -2.13 0.75
C GLY A 70 -12.23 -1.65 0.33
N TRP A 71 -11.43 -1.12 1.26
CA TRP A 71 -10.11 -0.57 0.94
C TRP A 71 -9.07 -1.68 0.84
N LEU A 72 -8.39 -1.74 -0.30
CA LEU A 72 -7.10 -2.43 -0.42
C LEU A 72 -6.01 -1.60 0.28
N PRO A 73 -4.85 -2.18 0.61
CA PRO A 73 -3.72 -1.40 1.13
C PRO A 73 -3.30 -0.24 0.22
N LEU A 74 -3.52 -0.34 -1.09
CA LEU A 74 -3.25 0.76 -2.02
C LEU A 74 -4.15 1.99 -1.80
N HIS A 75 -5.41 1.82 -1.37
CA HIS A 75 -6.29 2.95 -1.00
C HIS A 75 -5.81 3.66 0.28
N CYS A 76 -5.08 2.96 1.14
CA CYS A 76 -4.51 3.52 2.36
C CYS A 76 -3.39 4.54 2.12
N VAL A 77 -2.74 4.53 0.94
CA VAL A 77 -1.56 5.34 0.59
C VAL A 77 -1.70 6.81 1.00
N GLY A 78 -0.89 7.20 1.99
CA GLY A 78 -0.83 8.54 2.56
C GLY A 78 0.24 9.44 1.94
N SER A 79 0.62 10.48 2.69
CA SER A 79 1.45 11.59 2.19
C SER A 79 2.93 11.31 2.07
N GLY A 80 3.50 10.75 3.13
CA GLY A 80 4.88 10.30 3.19
C GLY A 80 5.09 8.93 2.53
N ALA A 81 4.06 8.33 1.93
CA ALA A 81 4.18 7.03 1.29
C ALA A 81 5.25 7.07 0.20
N SER A 82 6.29 6.25 0.37
CA SER A 82 7.41 6.24 -0.56
C SER A 82 6.98 5.70 -1.92
N VAL A 83 7.62 6.20 -2.98
CA VAL A 83 7.43 5.68 -4.34
C VAL A 83 7.71 4.17 -4.41
N ALA A 84 8.67 3.68 -3.62
CA ALA A 84 8.99 2.26 -3.51
C ALA A 84 7.84 1.42 -2.92
N VAL A 85 7.16 1.91 -1.88
CA VAL A 85 5.98 1.22 -1.30
C VAL A 85 4.84 1.15 -2.33
N VAL A 86 4.54 2.27 -2.99
CA VAL A 86 3.50 2.30 -4.03
C VAL A 86 3.83 1.36 -5.20
N ALA A 87 5.10 1.34 -5.64
CA ALA A 87 5.56 0.43 -6.68
C ALA A 87 5.48 -1.04 -6.25
N ALA A 88 5.89 -1.39 -5.03
CA ALA A 88 5.83 -2.77 -4.52
C ALA A 88 4.38 -3.30 -4.47
N LEU A 89 3.44 -2.48 -3.98
CA LEU A 89 2.01 -2.84 -3.97
C LEU A 89 1.46 -3.06 -5.38
N LEU A 90 1.80 -2.18 -6.34
CA LEU A 90 1.34 -2.29 -7.73
C LEU A 90 2.06 -3.39 -8.52
N GLN A 91 3.29 -3.77 -8.17
CA GLN A 91 3.97 -4.93 -8.75
C GLN A 91 3.35 -6.24 -8.26
N ALA A 92 2.95 -6.31 -6.98
CA ALA A 92 2.26 -7.46 -6.41
C ALA A 92 0.80 -7.58 -6.91
N TYR A 93 0.11 -6.44 -7.15
CA TYR A 93 -1.23 -6.44 -7.72
C TYR A 93 -1.53 -5.18 -8.57
N PRO A 94 -1.29 -5.24 -9.90
CA PRO A 94 -1.47 -4.08 -10.79
C PRO A 94 -2.91 -3.54 -10.87
N GLU A 95 -3.91 -4.42 -10.89
CA GLU A 95 -5.32 -4.03 -11.02
C GLU A 95 -5.87 -3.27 -9.80
N ALA A 96 -5.15 -3.30 -8.66
CA ALA A 96 -5.47 -2.46 -7.51
C ALA A 96 -5.63 -0.97 -7.87
N ALA A 97 -4.90 -0.48 -8.89
CA ALA A 97 -5.01 0.90 -9.37
C ALA A 97 -6.41 1.30 -9.88
N LYS A 98 -7.20 0.32 -10.33
CA LYS A 98 -8.55 0.45 -10.92
C LYS A 98 -9.67 -0.01 -10.00
N GLU A 99 -9.33 -0.68 -8.89
CA GLU A 99 -10.29 -1.16 -7.90
C GLU A 99 -10.96 0.00 -7.15
N LYS A 100 -12.29 -0.08 -7.00
CA LYS A 100 -13.07 0.90 -6.24
C LYS A 100 -13.33 0.40 -4.83
N GLU A 101 -13.17 1.27 -3.85
CA GLU A 101 -13.71 1.06 -2.51
C GLU A 101 -15.22 1.33 -2.47
N PHE A 102 -15.88 1.15 -1.32
CA PHE A 102 -17.35 1.12 -1.25
C PHE A 102 -18.05 2.45 -1.55
N LEU A 103 -17.37 3.60 -1.45
CA LEU A 103 -17.87 4.91 -1.91
C LEU A 103 -17.56 5.17 -3.40
N GLY A 104 -17.08 4.16 -4.13
CA GLY A 104 -16.80 4.23 -5.57
C GLY A 104 -15.45 4.87 -5.93
N LYS A 105 -14.59 5.16 -4.95
CA LYS A 105 -13.32 5.86 -5.16
C LYS A 105 -12.18 4.91 -5.55
N LEU A 106 -11.31 5.38 -6.44
CA LEU A 106 -10.06 4.71 -6.79
C LEU A 106 -8.96 5.09 -5.79
N PRO A 107 -7.86 4.33 -5.68
CA PRO A 107 -6.77 4.66 -4.76
C PRO A 107 -6.18 6.06 -4.98
N LEU A 108 -6.12 6.53 -6.24
CA LEU A 108 -5.65 7.90 -6.52
C LEU A 108 -6.60 8.96 -5.97
N HIS A 109 -7.92 8.73 -5.97
CA HIS A 109 -8.87 9.64 -5.35
C HIS A 109 -8.62 9.71 -3.85
N CYS A 110 -8.47 8.56 -3.18
CA CYS A 110 -8.13 8.50 -1.75
C CYS A 110 -6.81 9.21 -1.43
N ALA A 111 -5.75 8.98 -2.20
CA ALA A 111 -4.46 9.68 -2.03
C ALA A 111 -4.59 11.20 -2.26
N VAL A 112 -5.38 11.65 -3.23
CA VAL A 112 -5.61 13.09 -3.51
C VAL A 112 -6.49 13.76 -2.45
N GLU A 113 -7.44 13.05 -1.85
CA GLU A 113 -8.23 13.53 -0.71
C GLU A 113 -7.37 13.60 0.55
N LYS A 114 -6.62 12.53 0.85
CA LYS A 114 -5.53 12.56 1.81
C LYS A 114 -4.52 13.66 1.46
N ARG A 115 -4.48 14.21 0.22
CA ARG A 115 -3.64 15.37 -0.17
C ARG A 115 -4.22 16.75 -0.01
N ARG A 116 -5.52 16.91 -0.05
CA ARG A 116 -6.10 18.11 0.55
C ARG A 116 -5.83 18.15 2.07
N ARG A 117 -5.30 17.05 2.62
CA ARG A 117 -4.66 16.89 3.94
C ARG A 117 -3.12 16.54 3.90
N GLY A 118 -2.41 16.60 2.74
CA GLY A 118 -0.91 16.48 2.62
C GLY A 118 -0.12 15.61 1.57
N ALA A 119 -0.66 14.97 0.51
CA ALA A 119 -0.33 13.57 0.11
C ALA A 119 -0.33 13.05 -1.37
N ALA A 120 0.18 13.74 -2.40
CA ALA A 120 -0.04 13.33 -3.83
C ALA A 120 1.16 13.49 -4.75
N ALA A 121 2.37 13.51 -4.19
CA ALA A 121 3.60 13.55 -4.99
C ALA A 121 3.92 12.18 -5.60
N ALA A 122 3.80 11.08 -4.84
CA ALA A 122 4.28 9.75 -5.24
C ALA A 122 3.59 9.20 -6.51
N LEU A 123 2.27 9.02 -6.49
CA LEU A 123 1.51 8.47 -7.63
C LEU A 123 1.63 9.32 -8.91
N ARG A 124 1.62 10.66 -8.79
CA ARG A 124 1.80 11.56 -9.95
C ARG A 124 3.24 11.56 -10.49
N ARG A 125 4.25 11.37 -9.63
CA ARG A 125 5.67 11.28 -10.02
C ARG A 125 5.97 9.95 -10.70
N LEU A 126 5.33 8.85 -10.29
CA LEU A 126 5.37 7.58 -11.03
C LEU A 126 4.85 7.76 -12.46
N GLY A 127 3.69 8.40 -12.64
CA GLY A 127 3.14 8.67 -13.97
C GLY A 127 3.99 9.59 -14.86
N ARG A 128 4.77 10.54 -14.29
CA ARG A 128 5.62 11.47 -15.09
C ARG A 128 7.06 11.02 -15.29
N ARG A 129 7.63 10.17 -14.43
CA ARG A 129 9.08 9.88 -14.44
C ARG A 129 9.47 8.68 -15.31
N VAL A 130 8.51 7.90 -15.81
CA VAL A 130 8.78 6.71 -16.65
C VAL A 130 8.76 7.03 -18.15
N GLY A 131 8.77 8.33 -18.52
CA GLY A 131 9.10 8.76 -19.89
C GLY A 131 10.58 8.58 -20.27
N GLY A 132 11.41 7.89 -19.45
CA GLY A 132 12.83 7.70 -19.72
C GLY A 132 13.50 6.63 -18.84
N GLY A 133 13.53 5.39 -19.33
CA GLY A 133 14.52 4.36 -18.98
C GLY A 133 14.25 3.49 -17.74
N GLY A 134 14.14 2.17 -17.93
CA GLY A 134 14.19 1.15 -16.87
C GLY A 134 13.15 0.03 -17.05
N ALA A 135 13.58 -1.14 -17.52
CA ALA A 135 12.72 -2.16 -18.14
C ALA A 135 11.69 -2.87 -17.23
N GLY A 136 10.57 -3.29 -17.84
CA GLY A 136 9.67 -4.34 -17.36
C GLY A 136 8.69 -3.92 -16.27
N ALA A 137 9.13 -3.88 -15.02
CA ALA A 137 8.23 -3.68 -13.88
C ALA A 137 7.72 -2.23 -13.74
N SER A 138 8.38 -1.26 -14.36
CA SER A 138 7.92 0.14 -14.41
C SER A 138 6.77 0.31 -15.43
N GLU A 139 6.83 -0.42 -16.52
CA GLU A 139 5.99 -0.26 -17.71
C GLU A 139 4.57 -0.80 -17.47
N ALA A 140 4.44 -1.96 -16.81
CA ALA A 140 3.14 -2.49 -16.39
C ALA A 140 2.44 -1.58 -15.37
N VAL A 141 3.19 -1.01 -14.41
CA VAL A 141 2.66 -0.05 -13.42
C VAL A 141 2.21 1.25 -14.09
N VAL A 142 2.94 1.71 -15.12
CA VAL A 142 2.59 2.91 -15.89
C VAL A 142 1.40 2.66 -16.80
N ALA A 143 1.34 1.53 -17.50
CA ALA A 143 0.18 1.14 -18.30
C ALA A 143 -1.07 0.98 -17.43
N ALA A 144 -0.96 0.40 -16.23
CA ALA A 144 -2.06 0.33 -15.27
C ALA A 144 -2.54 1.73 -14.84
N LEU A 145 -1.63 2.66 -14.57
CA LEU A 145 -1.96 4.05 -14.23
C LEU A 145 -2.54 4.83 -15.43
N GLN A 146 -2.00 4.67 -16.64
CA GLN A 146 -2.50 5.32 -17.86
C GLN A 146 -3.88 4.81 -18.27
N GLN A 147 -4.13 3.49 -18.20
CA GLN A 147 -5.46 2.92 -18.43
C GLN A 147 -6.47 3.29 -17.34
N ALA A 148 -6.04 3.44 -16.08
CA ALA A 148 -6.91 3.84 -14.99
C ALA A 148 -7.30 5.33 -15.03
N TYR A 149 -6.45 6.18 -15.62
CA TYR A 149 -6.62 7.63 -15.69
C TYR A 149 -6.25 8.15 -17.10
N PRO A 150 -7.09 7.85 -18.13
CA PRO A 150 -6.72 8.09 -19.54
C PRO A 150 -6.61 9.57 -19.95
N GLU A 151 -7.19 10.50 -19.20
CA GLU A 151 -7.12 11.95 -19.49
C GLU A 151 -7.00 12.75 -18.17
N ALA A 152 -6.02 13.66 -18.10
CA ALA A 152 -5.81 14.62 -17.00
C ALA A 152 -4.93 15.81 -17.42
#